data_AF-A0A7C3AHC4-F1
#
_entry.id   AF-A0A7C3AHC4-F1
#
_cell.length_a   1.000
_cell.length_b   1.000
_cell.length_c   1.000
_cell.angle_alpha   90.00
_cell.angle_beta   90.00
_cell.angle_gamma   90.00
#
_symmetry.space_group_name_H-M   'P 1'
#
loop_
_entity.id
_entity.type
_entity.pdbx_description
1 polymer ?
#
loop_
_entity_poly.entity_id
_entity_poly.type
_entity_poly.pdbx_seq_one_letter_code
_entity_poly.pdbx_strand_id
1 'polypeptide(L)'
;MEYVTILAVAAENGSEVSNETTPPVQAMWDLVTGMGLMEALMFIAFGSVCLFYGWRVFKVLVVIAFSLLGMAAGVMAVSKISGFDNKVIAGMAGMGLMAALAIPLMRHAVAMLGAAAGGAMTAGLWYACNLTDKYIWAGALIGVIAGGMISFIVFKIAVILFTSLGGSGLMMVGILALLHLYPLTNEEITTLVNEKRWFVPVAFIVPTILGIIIQNKLVKTHKEWDL
;
A
#
# COMPACT_ATOMS: atom_id res chain seq x y z
N MET A 1 -9.45 -25.85 14.38
CA MET A 1 -8.08 -25.61 14.87
C MET A 1 -7.09 -25.23 13.76
N GLU A 2 -7.37 -25.46 12.46
CA GLU A 2 -6.45 -25.13 11.36
C GLU A 2 -6.26 -23.62 11.06
N TYR A 3 -7.22 -22.76 11.39
CA TYR A 3 -7.10 -21.31 11.14
C TYR A 3 -6.05 -20.63 12.03
N VAL A 4 -5.84 -21.16 13.24
CA VAL A 4 -4.80 -20.65 14.15
C VAL A 4 -3.43 -21.05 13.64
N THR A 5 -3.29 -22.20 12.99
CA THR A 5 -2.04 -22.64 12.37
C THR A 5 -1.71 -21.84 11.12
N ILE A 6 -2.70 -21.44 10.31
CA ILE A 6 -2.46 -20.58 9.13
C ILE A 6 -2.12 -19.14 9.56
N LEU A 7 -2.78 -18.61 10.61
CA LEU A 7 -2.41 -17.32 11.20
C LEU A 7 -1.06 -17.38 11.93
N ALA A 8 -0.71 -18.50 12.55
CA ALA A 8 0.60 -18.71 13.16
C ALA A 8 1.69 -18.82 12.08
N VAL A 9 1.48 -19.57 11.00
CA VAL A 9 2.44 -19.65 9.87
C VAL A 9 2.53 -18.31 9.11
N ALA A 10 1.46 -17.54 9.01
CA ALA A 10 1.50 -16.20 8.44
C ALA A 10 2.16 -15.17 9.39
N ALA A 11 2.00 -15.33 10.70
CA ALA A 11 2.69 -14.52 11.71
C ALA A 11 4.17 -14.90 11.86
N GLU A 12 4.52 -16.17 11.68
CA GLU A 12 5.89 -16.70 11.76
C GLU A 12 6.66 -16.34 10.48
N ASN A 13 6.06 -16.46 9.30
CA ASN A 13 6.62 -15.89 8.05
C ASN A 13 6.66 -14.34 8.07
N GLY A 14 5.74 -13.69 8.80
CA GLY A 14 5.79 -12.24 9.03
C GLY A 14 6.89 -11.82 10.02
N SER A 15 7.38 -12.75 10.85
CA SER A 15 8.39 -12.50 11.89
C SER A 15 9.80 -12.94 11.45
N GLU A 16 9.96 -13.91 10.56
CA GLU A 16 11.27 -14.28 10.00
C GLU A 16 11.86 -13.20 9.07
N VAL A 17 11.04 -12.29 8.54
CA VAL A 17 11.52 -11.11 7.80
C VAL A 17 12.11 -10.03 8.73
N SER A 18 12.08 -10.22 10.06
CA SER A 18 12.50 -9.20 11.03
C SER A 18 13.80 -9.50 11.79
N ASN A 19 14.56 -10.55 11.44
CA ASN A 19 15.76 -10.94 12.20
C ASN A 19 17.08 -11.08 11.42
N GLU A 20 17.15 -10.63 10.17
CA GLU A 20 18.44 -10.22 9.60
C GLU A 20 18.55 -8.70 9.70
N THR A 21 19.43 -8.23 10.57
CA THR A 21 19.93 -6.84 10.63
C THR A 21 20.75 -6.50 9.37
N THR A 22 20.21 -6.75 8.18
CA THR A 22 20.61 -6.00 7.00
C THR A 22 20.00 -4.60 7.16
N PRO A 23 20.78 -3.51 7.08
CA PRO A 23 20.20 -2.17 7.00
C PRO A 23 19.06 -2.18 5.97
N PRO A 24 17.89 -1.57 6.26
CA PRO A 24 16.69 -1.66 5.41
C PRO A 24 16.92 -1.23 3.95
N VAL A 25 18.03 -0.53 3.70
CA VAL A 25 18.53 -0.15 2.37
C VAL A 25 19.04 -1.36 1.57
N GLN A 26 19.64 -2.37 2.20
CA GLN A 26 20.16 -3.57 1.53
C GLN A 26 19.03 -4.49 1.05
N ALA A 27 17.97 -4.68 1.84
CA ALA A 27 16.78 -5.42 1.39
C ALA A 27 16.11 -4.75 0.17
N MET A 28 16.07 -3.40 0.13
CA MET A 28 15.63 -2.67 -1.06
C MET A 28 16.61 -2.86 -2.23
N TRP A 29 17.92 -2.90 -1.96
CA TRP A 29 18.95 -3.06 -2.98
C TRP A 29 18.93 -4.44 -3.63
N ASP A 30 18.70 -5.51 -2.86
CA ASP A 30 18.55 -6.88 -3.39
C ASP A 30 17.29 -7.04 -4.24
N LEU A 31 16.20 -6.35 -3.86
CA LEU A 31 15.00 -6.25 -4.68
C LEU A 31 15.27 -5.49 -5.99
N VAL A 32 16.18 -4.52 -5.97
CA VAL A 32 16.56 -3.68 -7.13
C VAL A 32 17.49 -4.43 -8.09
N THR A 33 18.46 -5.17 -7.57
CA THR A 33 19.45 -5.93 -8.35
C THR A 33 18.89 -7.23 -8.93
N GLY A 34 17.83 -7.79 -8.33
CA GLY A 34 17.13 -8.97 -8.85
C GLY A 34 16.21 -8.69 -10.04
N MET A 35 15.92 -7.42 -10.36
CA MET A 35 14.95 -7.06 -11.39
C MET A 35 15.54 -6.97 -12.80
N GLY A 36 14.80 -7.51 -13.77
CA GLY A 36 15.12 -7.34 -15.18
C GLY A 36 14.75 -5.96 -15.73
N LEU A 37 15.31 -5.59 -16.89
CA LEU A 37 15.01 -4.34 -17.60
C LEU A 37 13.50 -4.16 -17.87
N MET A 38 12.82 -5.25 -18.21
CA MET A 38 11.38 -5.25 -18.50
C MET A 38 10.54 -4.97 -17.25
N GLU A 39 10.95 -5.49 -16.09
CA GLU A 39 10.28 -5.25 -14.80
C GLU A 39 10.49 -3.81 -14.34
N ALA A 40 11.71 -3.29 -14.47
CA ALA A 40 12.02 -1.89 -14.17
C ALA A 40 11.17 -0.91 -14.99
N LEU A 41 11.03 -1.14 -16.30
CA LEU A 41 10.17 -0.34 -17.17
C LEU A 41 8.69 -0.46 -16.78
N MET A 42 8.22 -1.66 -16.43
CA MET A 42 6.85 -1.88 -15.95
C MET A 42 6.59 -1.13 -14.64
N PHE A 43 7.55 -1.09 -13.71
CA PHE A 43 7.42 -0.33 -12.46
C PHE A 43 7.44 1.18 -12.67
N ILE A 44 8.25 1.69 -13.59
CA ILE A 44 8.21 3.12 -13.95
C ILE A 44 6.86 3.47 -14.58
N ALA A 45 6.38 2.66 -15.53
CA ALA A 45 5.11 2.89 -16.21
C ALA A 45 3.92 2.81 -15.23
N PHE A 46 3.88 1.76 -14.40
CA PHE A 46 2.82 1.56 -13.42
C PHE A 46 2.89 2.61 -12.29
N GLY A 47 4.09 2.97 -11.83
CA GLY A 47 4.32 4.04 -10.87
C GLY A 47 3.82 5.39 -11.38
N SER A 48 4.13 5.73 -12.63
CA SER A 48 3.64 6.95 -13.30
C SER A 48 2.11 6.98 -13.38
N VAL A 49 1.47 5.88 -13.80
CA VAL A 49 0.00 5.79 -13.87
C VAL A 49 -0.64 5.97 -12.48
N CYS A 50 -0.07 5.37 -11.43
CA CYS A 50 -0.51 5.57 -10.05
C CYS A 50 -0.35 7.03 -9.59
N LEU A 51 0.70 7.71 -10.06
CA LEU A 51 1.04 9.09 -9.71
C LEU A 51 0.16 10.12 -10.42
N PHE A 52 -0.36 9.82 -11.62
CA PHE A 52 -1.32 10.68 -12.33
C PHE A 52 -2.79 10.39 -11.99
N TYR A 53 -3.16 9.12 -11.82
CA TYR A 53 -4.55 8.68 -11.73
C TYR A 53 -4.93 8.02 -10.40
N GLY A 54 -4.21 8.34 -9.31
CA GLY A 54 -4.35 7.70 -8.00
C GLY A 54 -5.78 7.39 -7.55
N TRP A 55 -6.69 8.37 -7.58
CA TRP A 55 -8.09 8.17 -7.17
C TRP A 55 -8.87 7.15 -8.04
N ARG A 56 -8.63 7.13 -9.35
CA ARG A 56 -9.32 6.21 -10.28
C ARG A 56 -8.68 4.83 -10.23
N VAL A 57 -7.35 4.78 -10.27
CA VAL A 57 -6.55 3.56 -10.23
C VAL A 57 -6.79 2.79 -8.94
N PHE A 58 -6.88 3.47 -7.78
CA PHE A 58 -7.16 2.80 -6.51
C PHE A 58 -8.46 2.00 -6.53
N LYS A 59 -9.56 2.58 -7.04
CA LYS A 59 -10.84 1.88 -7.12
C LYS A 59 -10.75 0.63 -7.99
N VAL A 60 -10.07 0.73 -9.13
CA VAL A 60 -9.88 -0.40 -10.05
C VAL A 60 -9.00 -1.47 -9.41
N LEU A 61 -7.89 -1.07 -8.79
CA LEU A 61 -6.95 -1.98 -8.13
C LEU A 61 -7.61 -2.79 -7.02
N VAL A 62 -8.41 -2.12 -6.16
CA VAL A 62 -9.15 -2.78 -5.09
C VAL A 62 -10.15 -3.78 -5.66
N VAL A 63 -10.92 -3.40 -6.69
CA VAL A 63 -11.89 -4.31 -7.32
C VAL A 63 -11.18 -5.53 -7.91
N ILE A 64 -10.05 -5.36 -8.61
CA ILE A 64 -9.29 -6.48 -9.17
C ILE A 64 -8.75 -7.39 -8.06
N ALA A 65 -8.17 -6.83 -6.99
CA ALA A 65 -7.64 -7.61 -5.87
C ALA A 65 -8.73 -8.43 -5.17
N PHE A 66 -9.89 -7.81 -4.88
CA PHE A 66 -11.03 -8.52 -4.28
C PHE A 66 -11.65 -9.54 -5.24
N SER A 67 -11.65 -9.27 -6.55
CA SER A 67 -12.10 -10.24 -7.55
C SER A 67 -11.19 -11.47 -7.57
N LEU A 68 -9.87 -11.28 -7.60
CA LEU A 68 -8.90 -12.37 -7.58
C LEU A 68 -8.98 -13.18 -6.28
N LEU A 69 -9.13 -12.52 -5.13
CA LEU A 69 -9.39 -13.18 -3.85
C LEU A 69 -10.72 -13.95 -3.87
N GLY A 70 -11.76 -13.38 -4.46
CA GLY A 70 -13.06 -14.03 -4.66
C GLY A 70 -12.95 -15.27 -5.53
N MET A 71 -12.14 -15.23 -6.58
CA MET A 71 -11.86 -16.39 -7.43
C MET A 71 -11.19 -17.50 -6.63
N ALA A 72 -10.13 -17.18 -5.89
CA ALA A 72 -9.40 -18.14 -5.06
C ALA A 72 -10.31 -18.75 -3.98
N ALA A 73 -11.07 -17.90 -3.28
CA ALA A 73 -12.02 -18.33 -2.26
C ALA A 73 -13.15 -19.20 -2.86
N GLY A 74 -13.68 -18.85 -4.02
CA GLY A 74 -14.71 -19.62 -4.72
C GLY A 74 -14.23 -21.02 -5.13
N VAL A 75 -12.99 -21.13 -5.62
CA VAL A 75 -12.37 -22.43 -5.96
C VAL A 75 -12.10 -23.27 -4.70
N MET A 76 -11.62 -22.65 -3.62
CA MET A 76 -11.40 -23.34 -2.34
C MET A 76 -12.71 -23.77 -1.65
N ALA A 77 -13.79 -23.01 -1.80
CA ALA A 77 -15.09 -23.36 -1.24
C ALA A 77 -15.67 -24.61 -1.90
N VAL A 78 -15.51 -24.75 -3.22
CA VAL A 78 -15.97 -25.94 -3.95
C VAL A 78 -15.08 -27.15 -3.72
N SER A 79 -13.77 -26.99 -3.50
CA SER A 79 -12.92 -28.14 -3.15
C SER A 79 -13.27 -28.77 -1.79
N LYS A 80 -13.93 -28.03 -0.89
CA LYS A 80 -14.43 -28.55 0.40
C LYS A 80 -15.85 -29.10 0.34
N ILE A 81 -16.63 -28.79 -0.70
CA ILE A 81 -18.02 -29.25 -0.83
C ILE A 81 -18.06 -30.30 -1.94
N SER A 82 -18.08 -31.59 -1.55
CA SER A 82 -18.03 -32.77 -2.43
C SER A 82 -19.25 -33.00 -3.34
N GLY A 83 -19.91 -31.93 -3.81
CA GLY A 83 -21.13 -32.01 -4.64
C GLY A 83 -21.15 -31.12 -5.89
N PHE A 84 -20.16 -30.25 -6.09
CA PHE A 84 -20.09 -29.37 -7.26
C PHE A 84 -18.86 -29.69 -8.11
N ASP A 85 -19.07 -30.31 -9.27
CA ASP A 85 -17.97 -30.65 -10.20
C ASP A 85 -17.45 -29.43 -10.98
N ASN A 86 -18.22 -28.34 -11.00
CA ASN A 86 -17.94 -27.14 -11.78
C ASN A 86 -17.14 -26.08 -11.02
N LYS A 87 -15.82 -26.33 -10.84
CA LYS A 87 -14.86 -25.38 -10.23
C LYS A 87 -14.85 -24.00 -10.89
N VAL A 88 -15.05 -23.95 -12.21
CA VAL A 88 -15.05 -22.69 -12.98
C VAL A 88 -16.23 -21.81 -12.62
N ILE A 89 -17.43 -22.40 -12.47
CA ILE A 89 -18.66 -21.65 -12.14
C ILE A 89 -18.56 -21.07 -10.73
N ALA A 90 -17.98 -21.81 -9.78
CA ALA A 90 -17.78 -21.32 -8.43
C ALA A 90 -16.70 -20.24 -8.32
N GLY A 91 -15.62 -20.34 -9.09
CA GLY A 91 -14.63 -19.27 -9.22
C GLY A 91 -15.25 -17.99 -9.77
N MET A 92 -16.05 -18.09 -10.84
CA MET A 92 -16.77 -16.94 -11.42
C MET A 92 -17.80 -16.34 -10.45
N ALA A 93 -18.56 -17.18 -9.75
CA ALA A 93 -19.50 -16.72 -8.73
C ALA A 93 -18.78 -16.03 -7.56
N GLY A 94 -17.65 -16.58 -7.11
CA GLY A 94 -16.80 -15.99 -6.07
C GLY A 94 -16.20 -14.64 -6.48
N MET A 95 -15.74 -14.51 -7.74
CA MET A 95 -15.31 -13.24 -8.32
C MET A 95 -16.40 -12.19 -8.25
N GLY A 96 -17.61 -12.51 -8.76
CA GLY A 96 -18.72 -11.58 -8.80
C GLY A 96 -19.18 -11.11 -7.42
N LEU A 97 -19.28 -12.06 -6.47
CA LEU A 97 -19.73 -11.76 -5.10
C LEU A 97 -18.72 -10.88 -4.35
N MET A 98 -17.42 -11.20 -4.40
CA MET A 98 -16.41 -10.39 -3.73
C MET A 98 -16.15 -9.05 -4.43
N ALA A 99 -16.29 -8.97 -5.75
CA ALA A 99 -16.25 -7.70 -6.48
C ALA A 99 -17.37 -6.75 -6.02
N ALA A 100 -18.59 -7.26 -5.80
CA ALA A 100 -19.70 -6.47 -5.27
C ALA A 100 -19.43 -6.02 -3.82
N LEU A 101 -18.87 -6.90 -2.99
CA LEU A 101 -18.47 -6.56 -1.61
C LEU A 101 -17.32 -5.56 -1.54
N ALA A 102 -16.49 -5.43 -2.58
CA ALA A 102 -15.41 -4.44 -2.62
C ALA A 102 -15.93 -2.99 -2.51
N ILE A 103 -17.15 -2.72 -2.99
CA ILE A 103 -17.75 -1.38 -2.97
C ILE A 103 -17.95 -0.87 -1.53
N PRO A 104 -18.69 -1.55 -0.65
CA PRO A 104 -18.82 -1.13 0.74
C PRO A 104 -17.50 -1.25 1.51
N LEU A 105 -16.66 -2.23 1.18
CA LEU A 105 -15.44 -2.47 1.92
C LEU A 105 -14.44 -1.32 1.81
N MET A 106 -14.37 -0.63 0.66
CA MET A 106 -13.54 0.58 0.52
C MET A 106 -13.83 1.60 1.61
N ARG A 107 -15.12 1.88 1.88
CA ARG A 107 -15.54 2.86 2.89
C ARG A 107 -15.17 2.42 4.31
N HIS A 108 -15.28 1.14 4.63
CA HIS A 108 -14.98 0.61 5.96
C HIS A 108 -13.48 0.48 6.22
N ALA A 109 -12.71 0.07 5.22
CA ALA A 109 -11.25 -0.09 5.33
C ALA A 109 -10.57 1.24 5.69
N VAL A 110 -10.96 2.34 5.04
CA VAL A 110 -10.37 3.65 5.32
C VAL A 110 -10.84 4.24 6.64
N ALA A 111 -12.06 3.94 7.08
CA ALA A 111 -12.50 4.30 8.43
C ALA A 111 -11.62 3.60 9.49
N MET A 112 -11.34 2.29 9.32
CA MET A 112 -10.44 1.55 10.22
C MET A 112 -9.01 2.09 10.18
N LEU A 113 -8.46 2.39 8.99
CA LEU A 113 -7.14 3.00 8.84
C LEU A 113 -7.04 4.37 9.51
N GLY A 114 -8.06 5.22 9.35
CA GLY A 114 -8.11 6.54 9.99
C GLY A 114 -8.26 6.45 11.50
N ALA A 115 -9.03 5.49 12.00
CA ALA A 115 -9.15 5.22 13.42
C ALA A 115 -7.81 4.73 14.01
N ALA A 116 -7.13 3.79 13.33
CA ALA A 116 -5.81 3.30 13.75
C ALA A 116 -4.76 4.43 13.74
N ALA A 117 -4.72 5.23 12.68
CA ALA A 117 -3.80 6.35 12.56
C ALA A 117 -4.08 7.45 13.60
N GLY A 118 -5.35 7.78 13.85
CA GLY A 118 -5.74 8.74 14.88
C GLY A 118 -5.38 8.25 16.28
N GLY A 119 -5.59 6.98 16.57
CA GLY A 119 -5.17 6.34 17.82
C GLY A 119 -3.66 6.37 18.01
N ALA A 120 -2.89 6.01 16.98
CA ALA A 120 -1.43 6.04 17.02
C ALA A 120 -0.88 7.47 17.20
N MET A 121 -1.43 8.46 16.47
CA MET A 121 -1.00 9.86 16.59
C MET A 121 -1.29 10.44 17.97
N THR A 122 -2.49 10.21 18.51
CA THR A 122 -2.86 10.73 19.84
C THR A 122 -2.10 10.02 20.95
N ALA A 123 -1.88 8.71 20.86
CA ALA A 123 -1.02 7.98 21.79
C ALA A 123 0.42 8.48 21.75
N GLY A 124 0.97 8.69 20.55
CA GLY A 124 2.31 9.25 20.36
C GLY A 124 2.45 10.67 20.88
N LEU A 125 1.42 11.52 20.69
CA LEU A 125 1.38 12.86 21.24
C LEU A 125 1.30 12.84 22.78
N TRP A 126 0.54 11.91 23.36
CA TRP A 126 0.45 11.70 24.80
C TRP A 126 1.80 11.30 25.40
N TYR A 127 2.53 10.42 24.72
CA TYR A 127 3.88 10.01 25.08
C TYR A 127 4.87 11.18 24.99
N ALA A 128 4.80 11.98 23.92
CA ALA A 128 5.68 13.13 23.73
C ALA A 128 5.47 14.24 24.79
N CYS A 129 4.24 14.38 25.32
CA CYS A 129 3.94 15.33 26.38
C CYS A 129 4.26 14.82 27.80
N ASN A 130 4.79 13.58 27.94
CA ASN A 130 5.21 13.00 29.21
C ASN A 130 4.08 12.90 30.27
N LEU A 131 2.85 12.66 29.81
CA LEU A 131 1.69 12.46 30.69
C LEU A 131 1.68 11.04 31.27
N THR A 132 1.10 10.87 32.46
CA THR A 132 1.04 9.60 33.20
C THR A 132 0.60 8.41 32.33
N ASP A 133 1.41 7.35 32.32
CA ASP A 133 1.25 6.14 31.49
C ASP A 133 -0.11 5.46 31.64
N LYS A 134 -0.73 5.61 32.81
CA LYS A 134 -2.04 5.03 33.13
C LYS A 134 -3.18 5.54 32.24
N TYR A 135 -3.06 6.71 31.62
CA TYR A 135 -4.09 7.32 30.78
C TYR A 135 -3.81 7.28 29.27
N ILE A 136 -2.71 6.65 28.84
CA ILE A 136 -2.34 6.54 27.41
C ILE A 136 -3.46 5.85 26.60
N TRP A 137 -4.09 4.83 27.19
CA TRP A 137 -5.23 4.14 26.58
C TRP A 137 -6.43 5.05 26.34
N ALA A 138 -6.69 6.02 27.22
CA ALA A 138 -7.78 6.98 27.04
C ALA A 138 -7.48 7.94 25.88
N GLY A 139 -6.25 8.44 25.79
CA GLY A 139 -5.78 9.26 24.67
C GLY A 139 -5.90 8.52 23.34
N ALA A 140 -5.43 7.27 23.28
CA ALA A 140 -5.54 6.42 22.10
C ALA A 140 -7.01 6.19 21.69
N LEU A 141 -7.90 5.91 22.65
CA LEU A 141 -9.33 5.68 22.37
C LEU A 141 -10.00 6.93 21.78
N ILE A 142 -9.69 8.11 22.33
CA ILE A 142 -10.20 9.39 21.81
C ILE A 142 -9.71 9.60 20.37
N GLY A 143 -8.43 9.32 20.09
CA GLY A 143 -7.89 9.38 18.73
C GLY A 143 -8.49 8.38 17.77
N VAL A 144 -8.86 7.18 18.22
CA VAL A 144 -9.58 6.19 17.41
C VAL A 144 -10.94 6.73 16.99
N ILE A 145 -11.70 7.31 17.93
CA ILE A 145 -13.03 7.86 17.64
C ILE A 145 -12.92 9.10 16.73
N ALA A 146 -12.07 10.06 17.10
CA ALA A 146 -11.87 11.28 16.32
C ALA A 146 -11.29 10.99 14.93
N GLY A 147 -10.28 10.14 14.84
CA GLY A 147 -9.67 9.69 13.60
C GLY A 147 -10.66 8.95 12.72
N GLY A 148 -11.51 8.09 13.29
CA GLY A 148 -12.58 7.40 12.56
C GLY A 148 -13.60 8.37 11.95
N MET A 149 -14.04 9.39 12.71
CA MET A 149 -14.96 10.41 12.22
C MET A 149 -14.34 11.27 11.10
N ILE A 150 -13.10 11.71 11.29
CA ILE A 150 -12.37 12.54 10.32
C ILE A 150 -12.05 11.75 9.04
N SER A 151 -11.83 10.43 9.14
CA SER A 151 -11.48 9.59 8.00
C SER A 151 -12.51 9.61 6.88
N PHE A 152 -13.80 9.83 7.20
CA PHE A 152 -14.84 9.98 6.17
C PHE A 152 -14.66 11.24 5.30
N ILE A 153 -14.13 12.32 5.88
CA ILE A 153 -13.86 13.58 5.17
C ILE A 153 -12.56 13.45 4.37
N VAL A 154 -11.55 12.84 4.98
CA VAL A 154 -10.19 12.76 4.40
C VAL A 154 -10.03 11.57 3.46
N PHE A 155 -11.03 10.68 3.32
CA PHE A 155 -10.99 9.47 2.49
C PHE A 155 -10.32 9.69 1.13
N LYS A 156 -10.81 10.68 0.38
CA LYS A 156 -10.33 10.97 -0.97
C LYS A 156 -8.88 11.45 -0.96
N ILE A 157 -8.52 12.27 0.02
CA ILE A 157 -7.17 12.82 0.20
C ILE A 157 -6.20 11.74 0.65
N ALA A 158 -6.60 10.86 1.57
CA ALA A 158 -5.81 9.75 2.05
C ALA A 158 -5.48 8.77 0.92
N VAL A 159 -6.48 8.40 0.11
CA VAL A 159 -6.27 7.53 -1.07
C VAL A 159 -5.30 8.15 -2.06
N ILE A 160 -5.43 9.45 -2.34
CA ILE A 160 -4.50 10.21 -3.20
C ILE A 160 -3.08 10.18 -2.63
N LEU A 161 -2.94 10.39 -1.32
CA LEU A 161 -1.64 10.39 -0.64
C LEU A 161 -0.99 9.00 -0.69
N PHE A 162 -1.73 7.94 -0.36
CA PHE A 162 -1.23 6.57 -0.42
C PHE A 162 -0.84 6.13 -1.83
N THR A 163 -1.67 6.45 -2.83
CA THR A 163 -1.36 6.09 -4.23
C THR A 163 -0.22 6.91 -4.81
N SER A 164 -0.09 8.18 -4.43
CA SER A 164 1.07 9.00 -4.81
C SER A 164 2.35 8.52 -4.14
N LEU A 165 2.27 8.11 -2.87
CA LEU A 165 3.39 7.55 -2.10
C LEU A 165 3.85 6.19 -2.65
N GLY A 166 2.89 5.31 -2.94
CA GLY A 166 3.17 4.02 -3.57
C GLY A 166 3.69 4.17 -5.00
N GLY A 167 3.11 5.08 -5.79
CA GLY A 167 3.54 5.39 -7.14
C GLY A 167 4.97 5.96 -7.18
N SER A 168 5.32 6.87 -6.27
CA SER A 168 6.68 7.38 -6.15
C SER A 168 7.67 6.30 -5.71
N GLY A 169 7.27 5.38 -4.82
CA GLY A 169 8.09 4.24 -4.43
C GLY A 169 8.40 3.31 -5.59
N LEU A 170 7.37 2.95 -6.36
CA LEU A 170 7.54 2.10 -7.55
C LEU A 170 8.39 2.79 -8.63
N MET A 171 8.15 4.09 -8.86
CA MET A 171 8.95 4.88 -9.80
C MET A 171 10.41 4.98 -9.35
N MET A 172 10.65 5.19 -8.06
CA MET A 172 11.98 5.23 -7.48
C MET A 172 12.71 3.89 -7.66
N VAL A 173 12.07 2.78 -7.29
CA VAL A 173 12.61 1.42 -7.43
C VAL A 173 12.91 1.09 -8.89
N GLY A 174 12.02 1.44 -9.81
CA GLY A 174 12.21 1.23 -11.25
C GLY A 174 13.34 2.08 -11.84
N ILE A 175 13.46 3.35 -11.43
CA ILE A 175 14.58 4.22 -11.85
C ILE A 175 15.90 3.68 -11.31
N LEU A 176 15.95 3.25 -10.05
CA LEU A 176 17.16 2.70 -9.42
C LEU A 176 17.61 1.41 -10.12
N ALA A 177 16.67 0.53 -10.47
CA ALA A 177 16.93 -0.69 -11.22
C ALA A 177 17.44 -0.41 -12.64
N LEU A 178 16.85 0.58 -13.33
CA LEU A 178 17.30 1.00 -14.66
C LEU A 178 18.73 1.57 -14.62
N LEU A 179 19.05 2.34 -13.57
CA LEU A 179 20.38 2.92 -13.36
C LEU A 179 21.43 1.84 -13.06
N HIS A 180 21.07 0.79 -12.31
CA HIS A 180 21.95 -0.33 -12.02
C HIS A 180 22.26 -1.18 -13.27
N LEU A 181 21.32 -1.28 -14.21
CA LEU A 181 21.53 -2.04 -15.45
C LEU A 181 22.47 -1.35 -16.45
N TYR A 182 22.80 -0.06 -16.25
CA TYR A 182 23.69 0.68 -17.15
C TYR A 182 25.16 0.60 -16.67
N PRO A 183 26.04 -0.12 -17.39
CA PRO A 183 27.40 -0.42 -16.92
C PRO A 183 28.34 0.80 -16.85
N LEU A 184 28.01 1.90 -17.55
CA LEU A 184 28.81 3.13 -17.57
C LEU A 184 28.70 3.99 -16.30
N THR A 185 27.78 3.68 -15.37
CA THR A 185 27.48 4.56 -14.21
C THR A 185 27.39 3.79 -12.89
N ASN A 186 27.68 2.49 -12.89
CA ASN A 186 27.48 1.61 -11.74
C ASN A 186 28.34 1.96 -10.50
N GLU A 187 29.59 2.37 -10.69
CA GLU A 187 30.51 2.67 -9.58
C GLU A 187 30.24 4.04 -8.92
N GLU A 188 29.83 5.07 -9.69
CA GLU A 188 29.47 6.38 -9.13
C GLU A 188 28.10 6.37 -8.43
N ILE A 189 27.16 5.52 -8.86
CA ILE A 189 25.82 5.47 -8.25
C ILE A 189 25.82 4.64 -6.97
N THR A 190 26.56 3.53 -6.91
CA THR A 190 26.68 2.74 -5.68
C THR A 190 27.39 3.53 -4.58
N THR A 191 28.36 4.37 -4.93
CA THR A 191 28.97 5.33 -4.00
C THR A 191 28.01 6.45 -3.64
N LEU A 192 27.28 7.08 -4.57
CA LEU A 192 26.29 8.12 -4.24
C LEU A 192 25.11 7.62 -3.38
N VAL A 193 24.60 6.41 -3.63
CA VAL A 193 23.49 5.80 -2.88
C VAL A 193 23.92 5.37 -1.47
N ASN A 194 25.11 4.80 -1.31
CA ASN A 194 25.61 4.38 0.00
C ASN A 194 26.27 5.50 0.82
N GLU A 195 26.95 6.45 0.17
CA GLU A 195 27.70 7.52 0.83
C GLU A 195 26.81 8.74 1.16
N LYS A 196 25.83 9.07 0.31
CA LYS A 196 24.85 10.14 0.59
C LYS A 196 23.49 9.58 0.97
N ARG A 197 23.33 9.33 2.27
CA ARG A 197 22.07 8.97 2.96
C ARG A 197 20.86 9.86 2.64
N TRP A 198 21.07 11.07 2.11
CA TRP A 198 20.01 12.04 1.77
C TRP A 198 19.48 11.91 0.33
N PHE A 199 20.19 11.20 -0.55
CA PHE A 199 19.79 11.04 -1.96
C PHE A 199 18.51 10.22 -2.10
N VAL A 200 18.42 9.09 -1.39
CA VAL A 200 17.26 8.19 -1.38
C VAL A 200 15.99 8.90 -0.88
N PRO A 201 16.00 9.59 0.29
CA PRO A 201 14.86 10.39 0.73
C PRO A 201 14.44 11.47 -0.28
N VAL A 202 15.38 12.20 -0.87
CA VAL A 202 15.07 13.29 -1.82
C VAL A 202 14.48 12.73 -3.12
N ALA A 203 15.08 11.67 -3.66
CA ALA A 203 14.59 10.98 -4.86
C ALA A 203 13.20 10.38 -4.68
N PHE A 204 12.82 10.04 -3.45
CA PHE A 204 11.46 9.61 -3.12
C PHE A 204 10.51 10.80 -2.96
N ILE A 205 10.88 11.81 -2.16
CA ILE A 205 10.02 12.93 -1.77
C ILE A 205 9.65 13.82 -2.97
N VAL A 206 10.59 14.10 -3.87
CA VAL A 206 10.36 14.97 -5.04
C VAL A 206 9.22 14.46 -5.93
N PRO A 207 9.24 13.20 -6.42
CA PRO A 207 8.13 12.65 -7.19
C PRO A 207 6.85 12.51 -6.37
N THR A 208 6.92 12.24 -5.06
CA THR A 208 5.70 12.23 -4.22
C THR A 208 5.04 13.61 -4.18
N ILE A 209 5.80 14.69 -3.98
CA ILE A 209 5.27 16.06 -3.94
C ILE A 209 4.70 16.45 -5.30
N LEU A 210 5.41 16.15 -6.39
CA LEU A 210 4.92 16.39 -7.76
C LEU A 210 3.60 15.65 -8.01
N GLY A 211 3.52 14.38 -7.60
CA GLY A 211 2.30 13.58 -7.69
C GLY A 211 1.13 14.18 -6.93
N ILE A 212 1.35 14.61 -5.69
CA ILE A 212 0.33 15.26 -4.87
C ILE A 212 -0.16 16.56 -5.54
N ILE A 213 0.74 17.40 -6.06
CA ILE A 213 0.37 18.67 -6.73
C ILE A 213 -0.46 18.40 -7.98
N ILE A 214 -0.01 17.47 -8.83
CA ILE A 214 -0.68 17.12 -10.08
C ILE A 214 -2.05 16.50 -9.80
N GLN A 215 -2.13 15.54 -8.87
CA GLN A 215 -3.39 14.90 -8.50
C GLN A 215 -4.37 15.87 -7.85
N ASN A 216 -3.91 16.78 -6.98
CA ASN A 216 -4.77 17.79 -6.37
C ASN A 216 -5.34 18.75 -7.42
N LYS A 217 -4.55 19.13 -8.43
CA LYS A 217 -5.02 19.95 -9.56
C LYS A 217 -6.06 19.19 -10.39
N LEU A 218 -5.79 17.94 -10.77
CA LEU A 218 -6.72 17.10 -11.55
C LEU A 218 -8.03 16.82 -10.80
N VAL A 219 -7.96 16.60 -9.49
CA VAL A 219 -9.14 16.35 -8.65
C VAL A 219 -10.01 17.60 -8.48
N LYS A 220 -9.42 18.80 -8.43
CA LYS A 220 -10.19 20.06 -8.38
C LYS A 220 -10.91 20.34 -9.70
N THR A 221 -10.29 20.04 -10.85
CA THR A 221 -10.92 20.22 -12.18
C THR A 221 -12.16 19.34 -12.37
N HIS A 222 -12.24 18.17 -11.72
CA HIS A 222 -13.45 17.33 -11.79
C HIS A 222 -14.61 17.79 -10.89
N LYS A 223 -14.40 18.76 -9.99
CA LYS A 223 -15.48 19.29 -9.13
C LYS A 223 -16.45 20.18 -9.93
N GLU A 224 -16.07 20.62 -11.12
CA GLU A 224 -16.92 21.41 -12.03
C GLU A 224 -17.81 20.53 -12.94
N TRP A 225 -17.70 19.19 -12.85
CA TRP A 225 -18.48 18.24 -13.65
C TRP A 225 -19.52 17.44 -12.83
N ASP A 226 -19.77 17.83 -11.58
CA ASP A 226 -20.97 17.40 -10.83
C ASP A 226 -22.07 18.46 -11.04
N LEU A 227 -22.71 18.41 -12.22
CA LEU A 227 -23.99 19.05 -12.55
C LEU A 227 -24.99 17.97 -12.91
#